data_AF-A0A973A3P6-F1
#
_entry.id   AF-A0A973A3P6-F1
#
_cell.length_a   1.000
_cell.length_b   1.000
_cell.length_c   1.000
_cell.angle_alpha   90.00
_cell.angle_beta   90.00
_cell.angle_gamma   90.00
#
_symmetry.space_group_name_H-M   'P 1'
#
loop_
_entity.id
_entity.type
_entity.pdbx_description
1 polymer ?
#
loop_
_entity_poly.entity_id
_entity_poly.type
_entity_poly.pdbx_seq_one_letter_code
_entity_poly.pdbx_strand_id
1 'polypeptide(L)'
;SLQPDTVAIHNGADDNASGVAGIIELGERLAANRSALRRSVLLMCYNAEEEGLLGSKYFTKNPLIDLEKAALMINLDMIGRYNEKLVVGGVGTSPNFETILNEFNRSHKLEINFSNEGYGPSDHASFYIEDVPVLFFFTGTHEDYHKPSDDWDKINSKGEVDILNYVYDVALYLNQLDEKPVFVEAGPKEQESSRRSFKVTFGVIPSYGSSAAGLEIDGTKKGGPAEIAGLQKSDIIVAIDGGEIKDIYDYMYRLAELKVGQEVSVTVKRGEETLELKLQL
;
A
#
# COMPACT_ATOMS: atom_id res chain seq x y z
N SER A 1 12.33 9.50 -4.92
CA SER A 1 12.18 10.82 -4.23
C SER A 1 11.15 11.69 -4.93
N LEU A 2 10.17 12.19 -4.19
CA LEU A 2 9.21 13.22 -4.62
C LEU A 2 9.75 14.65 -4.42
N GLN A 3 11.03 14.81 -4.08
CA GLN A 3 11.79 16.07 -4.12
C GLN A 3 13.08 15.89 -4.95
N PRO A 4 12.98 15.73 -6.28
CA PRO A 4 14.09 15.31 -7.13
C PRO A 4 15.26 16.33 -7.19
N ASP A 5 14.97 17.61 -6.96
CA ASP A 5 15.99 18.69 -7.00
C ASP A 5 16.72 18.87 -5.65
N THR A 6 16.40 18.06 -4.64
CA THR A 6 17.01 18.13 -3.32
C THR A 6 17.97 16.98 -3.11
N VAL A 7 19.24 17.31 -2.87
CA VAL A 7 20.24 16.34 -2.41
C VAL A 7 20.24 16.34 -0.88
N ALA A 8 19.46 15.42 -0.30
CA ALA A 8 19.38 15.22 1.14
C ALA A 8 19.26 13.74 1.46
N ILE A 9 19.51 13.40 2.72
CA ILE A 9 19.33 12.03 3.21
C ILE A 9 17.83 11.74 3.29
N HIS A 10 17.43 10.59 2.77
CA HIS A 10 16.10 10.03 2.99
C HIS A 10 16.22 9.07 4.17
N ASN A 11 15.78 9.51 5.35
CA ASN A 11 15.82 8.66 6.55
C ASN A 11 14.82 7.51 6.43
N GLY A 12 13.69 7.73 5.74
CA GLY A 12 12.71 6.67 5.48
C GLY A 12 12.11 6.13 6.76
N ALA A 13 11.78 7.03 7.70
CA ALA A 13 11.35 6.63 9.03
C ALA A 13 10.04 5.84 8.99
N ASP A 14 9.07 6.30 8.19
CA ASP A 14 7.88 5.50 7.92
C ASP A 14 8.09 4.58 6.72
N ASP A 15 8.81 5.02 5.68
CA ASP A 15 9.03 4.31 4.43
C ASP A 15 10.49 3.85 4.25
N ASN A 16 10.88 2.66 4.71
CA ASN A 16 10.05 1.68 5.43
C ASN A 16 10.69 1.21 6.77
N ALA A 17 11.30 2.13 7.51
CA ALA A 17 11.89 1.78 8.82
C ALA A 17 10.82 1.37 9.85
N SER A 18 9.59 1.87 9.76
CA SER A 18 8.46 1.46 10.61
C SER A 18 8.09 -0.01 10.39
N GLY A 19 7.99 -0.46 9.13
CA GLY A 19 7.78 -1.87 8.80
C GLY A 19 8.89 -2.78 9.34
N VAL A 20 10.16 -2.35 9.24
CA VAL A 20 11.30 -3.08 9.81
C VAL A 20 11.24 -3.14 11.34
N ALA A 21 10.90 -2.03 12.01
CA ALA A 21 10.70 -2.01 13.46
C ALA A 21 9.58 -2.99 13.88
N GLY A 22 8.47 -3.01 13.12
CA GLY A 22 7.38 -3.95 13.29
C GLY A 22 7.79 -5.42 13.14
N ILE A 23 8.63 -5.75 12.14
CA ILE A 23 9.17 -7.10 11.96
C ILE A 23 10.00 -7.54 13.18
N ILE A 24 10.82 -6.64 13.73
CA ILE A 24 11.65 -6.92 14.91
C ILE A 24 10.77 -7.18 16.14
N GLU A 25 9.79 -6.31 16.41
CA GLU A 25 8.85 -6.43 17.53
C GLU A 25 8.00 -7.71 17.45
N LEU A 26 7.38 -7.97 16.29
CA LEU A 26 6.62 -9.21 16.08
C LEU A 26 7.53 -10.43 16.19
N GLY A 27 8.76 -10.34 15.70
CA GLY A 27 9.78 -11.38 15.81
C GLY A 27 10.08 -11.76 17.26
N GLU A 28 10.31 -10.76 18.12
CA GLU A 28 10.51 -10.97 19.56
C GLU A 28 9.28 -11.64 20.17
N ARG A 29 8.08 -11.10 19.92
CA ARG A 29 6.83 -11.61 20.53
C ARG A 29 6.49 -13.02 20.06
N LEU A 30 6.71 -13.36 18.78
CA LEU A 30 6.50 -14.70 18.24
C LEU A 30 7.56 -15.69 18.79
N ALA A 31 8.82 -15.26 18.92
CA ALA A 31 9.87 -16.07 19.52
C ALA A 31 9.59 -16.39 20.99
N ALA A 32 9.08 -15.41 21.76
CA ALA A 32 8.67 -15.61 23.14
C ALA A 32 7.50 -16.61 23.27
N ASN A 33 6.66 -16.74 22.24
CA ASN A 33 5.48 -17.61 22.21
C ASN A 33 5.66 -18.82 21.29
N ARG A 34 6.91 -19.27 21.07
CA ARG A 34 7.25 -20.31 20.08
C ARG A 34 6.48 -21.63 20.26
N SER A 35 6.11 -22.00 21.49
CA SER A 35 5.34 -23.21 21.76
C SER A 35 3.90 -23.16 21.23
N ALA A 36 3.37 -21.97 20.98
CA ALA A 36 2.05 -21.78 20.40
C ALA A 36 2.05 -21.84 18.86
N LEU A 37 3.22 -21.77 18.21
CA LEU A 37 3.35 -21.79 16.77
C LEU A 37 3.21 -23.22 16.23
N ARG A 38 2.37 -23.39 15.21
CA ARG A 38 2.18 -24.67 14.50
C ARG A 38 2.88 -24.71 13.15
N ARG A 39 3.31 -23.56 12.64
CA ARG A 39 4.12 -23.42 11.42
C ARG A 39 5.36 -22.59 11.68
N SER A 40 6.41 -22.85 10.90
CA SER A 40 7.61 -22.01 10.88
C SER A 40 7.26 -20.58 10.49
N VAL A 41 7.90 -19.61 11.13
CA VAL A 41 7.84 -18.19 10.78
C VAL A 41 9.20 -17.79 10.24
N LEU A 42 9.20 -17.11 9.08
CA LEU A 42 10.39 -16.53 8.47
C LEU A 42 10.23 -15.01 8.50
N LEU A 43 11.15 -14.32 9.17
CA LEU A 43 11.23 -12.86 9.18
C LEU A 43 12.16 -12.43 8.06
N MET A 44 11.70 -11.53 7.18
CA MET A 44 12.44 -11.11 6.00
C MET A 44 12.39 -9.60 5.84
N CYS A 45 13.55 -8.98 5.65
CA CYS A 45 13.66 -7.58 5.25
C CYS A 45 14.28 -7.54 3.86
N TYR A 46 13.58 -6.95 2.91
CA TYR A 46 14.04 -6.88 1.52
C TYR A 46 14.91 -5.65 1.29
N ASN A 47 15.78 -5.75 0.30
CA ASN A 47 16.56 -4.63 -0.22
C ASN A 47 16.02 -4.24 -1.60
N ALA A 48 16.24 -2.98 -1.99
CA ALA A 48 15.89 -2.46 -3.31
C ALA A 48 14.41 -2.68 -3.69
N GLU A 49 13.50 -2.53 -2.71
CA GLU A 49 12.05 -2.41 -2.93
C GLU A 49 11.77 -1.19 -3.83
N GLU A 50 12.35 -0.05 -3.46
CA GLU A 50 12.22 1.25 -4.14
C GLU A 50 12.79 1.28 -5.57
N GLU A 51 13.61 0.30 -5.94
CA GLU A 51 14.11 0.12 -7.31
C GLU A 51 13.20 -0.79 -8.16
N GLY A 52 12.03 -1.16 -7.63
CA GLY A 52 11.02 -1.98 -8.30
C GLY A 52 10.97 -3.42 -7.78
N LEU A 53 10.92 -3.60 -6.46
CA LEU A 53 10.74 -4.87 -5.76
C LEU A 53 11.88 -5.86 -6.02
N LEU A 54 13.11 -5.38 -6.25
CA LEU A 54 14.20 -6.25 -6.73
C LEU A 54 14.54 -7.36 -5.73
N GLY A 55 14.54 -7.04 -4.43
CA GLY A 55 14.80 -8.01 -3.37
C GLY A 55 13.76 -9.12 -3.28
N SER A 56 12.47 -8.77 -3.16
CA SER A 56 11.40 -9.77 -3.07
C SER A 56 11.24 -10.56 -4.36
N LYS A 57 11.36 -9.93 -5.54
CA LYS A 57 11.38 -10.64 -6.84
C LYS A 57 12.53 -11.61 -6.95
N TYR A 58 13.71 -11.25 -6.43
CA TYR A 58 14.85 -12.16 -6.43
C TYR A 58 14.58 -13.36 -5.53
N PHE A 59 14.07 -13.12 -4.31
CA PHE A 59 13.74 -14.18 -3.36
C PHE A 59 12.70 -15.14 -3.92
N THR A 60 11.59 -14.65 -4.48
CA THR A 60 10.53 -15.54 -4.95
C THR A 60 10.95 -16.38 -6.16
N LYS A 61 11.88 -15.88 -6.98
CA LYS A 61 12.49 -16.64 -8.08
C LYS A 61 13.64 -17.56 -7.67
N ASN A 62 14.25 -17.33 -6.50
CA ASN A 62 15.37 -18.11 -5.97
C ASN A 62 15.14 -18.44 -4.49
N PRO A 63 14.03 -19.12 -4.15
CA PRO A 63 13.58 -19.13 -2.77
C PRO A 63 14.43 -20.09 -1.93
N LEU A 64 14.73 -19.69 -0.70
CA LEU A 64 15.42 -20.55 0.27
C LEU A 64 14.54 -21.68 0.79
N ILE A 65 13.23 -21.55 0.58
CA ILE A 65 12.20 -22.53 0.93
C ILE A 65 11.36 -22.84 -0.30
N ASP A 66 10.71 -23.99 -0.31
CA ASP A 66 9.69 -24.30 -1.31
C ASP A 66 8.46 -23.38 -1.10
N LEU A 67 8.19 -22.49 -2.07
CA LEU A 67 7.08 -21.53 -1.98
C LEU A 67 5.72 -22.21 -1.96
N GLU A 68 5.57 -23.42 -2.51
CA GLU A 68 4.31 -24.17 -2.39
C GLU A 68 3.98 -24.50 -0.92
N LYS A 69 4.97 -24.49 -0.03
CA LYS A 69 4.79 -24.68 1.42
C LYS A 69 4.54 -23.38 2.17
N ALA A 70 4.73 -22.22 1.54
CA ALA A 70 4.38 -20.94 2.13
C ALA A 70 2.86 -20.88 2.32
N ALA A 71 2.42 -20.67 3.55
CA ALA A 71 1.00 -20.62 3.88
C ALA A 71 0.41 -19.22 3.64
N LEU A 72 1.21 -18.18 3.86
CA LEU A 72 0.83 -16.78 3.83
C LEU A 72 2.12 -15.94 3.82
N MET A 73 2.10 -14.81 3.14
CA MET A 73 3.07 -13.74 3.33
C MET A 73 2.37 -12.51 3.91
N ILE A 74 2.87 -12.00 5.04
CA ILE A 74 2.39 -10.75 5.64
C ILE A 74 3.45 -9.68 5.37
N ASN A 75 3.04 -8.58 4.76
CA ASN A 75 3.90 -7.45 4.45
C ASN A 75 3.54 -6.25 5.33
N LEU A 76 4.56 -5.62 5.89
CA LEU A 76 4.45 -4.38 6.66
C LEU A 76 5.19 -3.29 5.90
N ASP A 77 4.46 -2.29 5.43
CA ASP A 77 5.05 -1.13 4.76
C ASP A 77 4.37 0.12 5.28
N MET A 78 5.14 1.12 5.72
CA MET A 78 4.60 2.38 6.23
C MET A 78 3.48 2.19 7.26
N ILE A 79 3.82 1.61 8.42
CA ILE A 79 2.88 1.32 9.51
C ILE A 79 3.00 2.31 10.69
N GLY A 80 3.87 3.30 10.58
CA GLY A 80 4.20 4.26 11.62
C GLY A 80 3.36 5.55 11.60
N ARG A 81 2.48 5.74 10.61
CA ARG A 81 1.72 7.00 10.43
C ARG A 81 0.20 6.85 10.60
N TYR A 82 -0.23 5.87 11.39
CA TYR A 82 -1.64 5.63 11.68
C TYR A 82 -2.32 6.84 12.36
N ASN A 83 -3.11 7.61 11.62
CA ASN A 83 -3.84 8.77 12.13
C ASN A 83 -5.35 8.71 11.85
N GLU A 84 -5.74 8.11 10.73
CA GLU A 84 -7.14 7.97 10.31
C GLU A 84 -7.43 6.49 10.03
N LYS A 85 -6.83 5.92 8.99
CA LYS A 85 -7.16 4.59 8.46
C LYS A 85 -5.93 3.67 8.37
N LEU A 86 -6.15 2.38 8.58
CA LEU A 86 -5.24 1.30 8.22
C LEU A 86 -5.77 0.65 6.94
N VAL A 87 -4.92 0.50 5.94
CA VAL A 87 -5.23 -0.26 4.74
C VAL A 87 -4.71 -1.68 4.93
N VAL A 88 -5.58 -2.65 4.67
CA VAL A 88 -5.19 -4.06 4.57
C VAL A 88 -5.47 -4.55 3.15
N GLY A 89 -4.42 -4.72 2.36
CA GLY A 89 -4.45 -5.24 1.00
C GLY A 89 -4.29 -6.76 0.93
N GLY A 90 -4.57 -7.35 -0.24
CA GLY A 90 -4.48 -8.80 -0.45
C GLY A 90 -5.62 -9.62 0.14
N VAL A 91 -6.67 -8.97 0.63
CA VAL A 91 -7.75 -9.65 1.37
C VAL A 91 -8.51 -10.66 0.50
N GLY A 92 -8.61 -10.40 -0.81
CA GLY A 92 -9.24 -11.31 -1.77
C GLY A 92 -8.41 -12.55 -2.08
N THR A 93 -7.14 -12.61 -1.64
CA THR A 93 -6.23 -13.72 -1.99
C THR A 93 -6.50 -15.00 -1.21
N SER A 94 -7.46 -14.98 -0.28
CA SER A 94 -8.01 -16.18 0.35
C SER A 94 -9.47 -15.98 0.77
N PRO A 95 -10.36 -16.99 0.66
CA PRO A 95 -11.80 -16.82 0.85
C PRO A 95 -12.25 -16.26 2.21
N ASN A 96 -11.45 -16.46 3.26
CA ASN A 96 -11.84 -16.15 4.64
C ASN A 96 -11.08 -14.98 5.26
N PHE A 97 -10.14 -14.35 4.55
CA PHE A 97 -9.32 -13.29 5.14
C PHE A 97 -10.16 -12.13 5.64
N GLU A 98 -11.09 -11.60 4.85
CA GLU A 98 -11.93 -10.48 5.28
C GLU A 98 -12.72 -10.80 6.56
N THR A 99 -13.26 -12.02 6.64
CA THR A 99 -14.03 -12.47 7.82
C THR A 99 -13.13 -12.59 9.05
N ILE A 100 -11.97 -13.21 8.90
CA ILE A 100 -10.98 -13.37 9.99
C ILE A 100 -10.50 -12.00 10.46
N LEU A 101 -10.11 -11.12 9.54
CA LEU A 101 -9.63 -9.77 9.83
C LEU A 101 -10.68 -8.95 10.57
N ASN A 102 -11.94 -9.00 10.13
CA ASN A 102 -13.06 -8.33 10.81
C ASN A 102 -13.30 -8.88 12.21
N GLU A 103 -13.21 -10.20 12.42
CA GLU A 103 -13.42 -10.82 13.73
C GLU A 103 -12.38 -10.31 14.74
N PHE A 104 -11.09 -10.33 14.39
CA PHE A 104 -10.05 -9.75 15.25
C PHE A 104 -10.22 -8.24 15.42
N ASN A 105 -10.65 -7.52 14.39
CA ASN A 105 -10.81 -6.07 14.52
C ASN A 105 -11.94 -5.66 15.49
N ARG A 106 -12.85 -6.56 15.88
CA ARG A 106 -13.85 -6.26 16.92
C ARG A 106 -13.23 -5.90 18.27
N SER A 107 -12.09 -6.50 18.62
CA SER A 107 -11.36 -6.18 19.86
C SER A 107 -10.39 -5.01 19.69
N HIS A 108 -9.74 -4.92 18.53
CA HIS A 108 -8.73 -3.89 18.25
C HIS A 108 -9.33 -2.53 17.89
N LYS A 109 -10.51 -2.51 17.26
CA LYS A 109 -11.27 -1.30 16.89
C LYS A 109 -10.47 -0.31 16.04
N LEU A 110 -9.62 -0.83 15.17
CA LEU A 110 -8.94 -0.03 14.16
C LEU A 110 -9.95 0.36 13.07
N GLU A 111 -9.80 1.56 12.54
CA GLU A 111 -10.47 1.96 11.30
C GLU A 111 -9.72 1.33 10.13
N ILE A 112 -10.29 0.28 9.53
CA ILE A 112 -9.64 -0.53 8.50
C ILE A 112 -10.38 -0.43 7.17
N ASN A 113 -9.64 -0.13 6.11
CA ASN A 113 -10.08 -0.26 4.73
C ASN A 113 -9.47 -1.50 4.09
N PHE A 114 -10.32 -2.42 3.63
CA PHE A 114 -9.88 -3.63 2.94
C PHE A 114 -9.74 -3.40 1.44
N SER A 115 -8.62 -3.82 0.88
CA SER A 115 -8.43 -3.97 -0.56
C SER A 115 -8.30 -5.45 -0.92
N ASN A 116 -9.05 -5.87 -1.94
CA ASN A 116 -9.10 -7.26 -2.35
C ASN A 116 -7.86 -7.69 -3.15
N GLU A 117 -7.25 -6.77 -3.89
CA GLU A 117 -6.19 -7.10 -4.84
C GLU A 117 -4.94 -7.60 -4.14
N GLY A 118 -4.37 -8.70 -4.65
CA GLY A 118 -3.11 -9.26 -4.18
C GLY A 118 -1.87 -8.58 -4.78
N TYR A 119 -2.04 -7.88 -5.90
CA TYR A 119 -0.99 -7.09 -6.52
C TYR A 119 -1.04 -5.65 -6.01
N GLY A 120 0.12 -5.07 -5.76
CA GLY A 120 0.24 -3.73 -5.21
C GLY A 120 1.68 -3.20 -5.22
N PRO A 121 1.89 -1.94 -4.84
CA PRO A 121 3.19 -1.28 -4.92
C PRO A 121 4.07 -1.59 -3.71
N SER A 122 4.21 -2.87 -3.32
CA SER A 122 5.13 -3.30 -2.26
C SER A 122 5.44 -4.79 -2.37
N ASP A 123 6.33 -5.31 -1.52
CA ASP A 123 6.98 -6.62 -1.66
C ASP A 123 6.02 -7.83 -1.66
N HIS A 124 4.81 -7.69 -1.08
CA HIS A 124 3.77 -8.72 -1.15
C HIS A 124 3.40 -9.11 -2.59
N ALA A 125 3.45 -8.18 -3.54
CA ALA A 125 3.09 -8.45 -4.93
C ALA A 125 3.97 -9.56 -5.55
N SER A 126 5.25 -9.63 -5.16
CA SER A 126 6.18 -10.67 -5.63
C SER A 126 5.74 -12.08 -5.20
N PHE A 127 5.04 -12.21 -4.08
CA PHE A 127 4.53 -13.49 -3.56
C PHE A 127 3.17 -13.84 -4.16
N TYR A 128 2.31 -12.84 -4.37
CA TYR A 128 1.03 -13.01 -5.05
C TYR A 128 1.20 -13.56 -6.48
N ILE A 129 2.24 -13.12 -7.19
CA ILE A 129 2.61 -13.63 -8.53
C ILE A 129 2.89 -15.13 -8.50
N GLU A 130 3.44 -15.65 -7.40
CA GLU A 130 3.79 -17.06 -7.20
C GLU A 130 2.69 -17.84 -6.45
N ASP A 131 1.43 -17.40 -6.53
CA ASP A 131 0.26 -18.07 -5.94
C ASP A 131 0.30 -18.24 -4.41
N VAL A 132 1.03 -17.36 -3.71
CA VAL A 132 1.04 -17.31 -2.25
C VAL A 132 -0.02 -16.31 -1.77
N PRO A 133 -0.91 -16.68 -0.83
CA PRO A 133 -1.82 -15.72 -0.19
C PRO A 133 -1.04 -14.60 0.50
N VAL A 134 -1.52 -13.37 0.38
CA VAL A 134 -0.83 -12.19 0.92
C VAL A 134 -1.76 -11.33 1.76
N LEU A 135 -1.20 -10.70 2.80
CA LEU A 135 -1.82 -9.59 3.50
C LEU A 135 -0.84 -8.44 3.57
N PHE A 136 -1.28 -7.24 3.20
CA PHE A 136 -0.45 -6.06 3.17
C PHE A 136 -0.99 -4.98 4.12
N PHE A 137 -0.23 -4.63 5.15
CA PHE A 137 -0.60 -3.61 6.13
C PHE A 137 0.11 -2.29 5.82
N PHE A 138 -0.66 -1.22 5.70
CA PHE A 138 -0.21 0.09 5.21
C PHE A 138 -1.05 1.23 5.77
N THR A 139 -0.43 2.34 6.21
CA THR A 139 -1.18 3.48 6.80
C THR A 139 -1.57 4.59 5.82
N GLY A 140 -1.38 4.36 4.52
CA GLY A 140 -1.66 5.38 3.50
C GLY A 140 -0.43 6.23 3.20
N THR A 141 -0.52 7.04 2.15
CA THR A 141 0.53 8.05 1.89
C THR A 141 0.28 9.30 2.70
N HIS A 142 1.34 10.07 2.94
CA HIS A 142 1.29 11.34 3.67
C HIS A 142 2.16 12.40 3.01
N GLU A 143 2.12 13.63 3.54
CA GLU A 143 2.84 14.76 2.95
C GLU A 143 4.36 14.57 2.86
N ASP A 144 4.95 13.77 3.75
CA ASP A 144 6.38 13.44 3.77
C ASP A 144 6.78 12.21 2.93
N TYR A 145 5.84 11.49 2.33
CA TYR A 145 6.10 10.26 1.57
C TYR A 145 7.14 10.48 0.44
N HIS A 146 8.10 9.56 0.32
CA HIS A 146 9.23 9.65 -0.62
C HIS A 146 10.03 10.97 -0.53
N LYS A 147 10.10 11.63 0.63
CA LYS A 147 10.87 12.88 0.82
C LYS A 147 11.88 12.75 1.96
N PRO A 148 12.94 13.58 1.97
CA PRO A 148 13.86 13.70 3.10
C PRO A 148 13.20 14.06 4.44
N SER A 149 11.97 14.58 4.43
CA SER A 149 11.21 14.93 5.62
C SER A 149 10.49 13.75 6.28
N ASP A 150 10.52 12.55 5.68
CA ASP A 150 10.09 11.32 6.33
C ASP A 150 11.10 10.92 7.41
N ASP A 151 10.87 11.41 8.63
CA ASP A 151 11.80 11.37 9.74
C ASP A 151 11.14 10.93 11.05
N TRP A 152 11.95 10.45 11.99
CA TRP A 152 11.50 9.70 13.17
C TRP A 152 10.54 10.47 14.08
N ASP A 153 10.62 11.80 14.11
CA ASP A 153 9.75 12.65 14.94
C ASP A 153 8.29 12.67 14.44
N LYS A 154 8.04 12.14 13.23
CA LYS A 154 6.72 12.02 12.62
C LYS A 154 6.02 10.71 12.95
N ILE A 155 6.71 9.72 13.52
CA ILE A 155 6.12 8.42 13.81
C ILE A 155 5.10 8.52 14.95
N ASN A 156 3.89 8.01 14.69
CA ASN A 156 2.89 7.74 15.72
C ASN A 156 3.12 6.33 16.30
N SER A 157 4.08 6.21 17.22
CA SER A 157 4.45 4.91 17.80
C SER A 157 3.32 4.23 18.56
N LYS A 158 2.33 4.98 19.09
CA LYS A 158 1.17 4.38 19.75
C LYS A 158 0.26 3.69 18.74
N GLY A 159 -0.03 4.37 17.64
CA GLY A 159 -0.81 3.79 16.54
C GLY A 159 -0.12 2.58 15.90
N GLU A 160 1.20 2.65 15.75
CA GLU A 160 2.01 1.52 15.27
C GLU A 160 1.91 0.32 16.23
N VAL A 161 1.97 0.52 17.55
CA VAL A 161 1.74 -0.55 18.54
C VAL A 161 0.35 -1.16 18.41
N ASP A 162 -0.69 -0.34 18.21
CA ASP A 162 -2.06 -0.84 18.02
C ASP A 162 -2.17 -1.70 16.75
N ILE A 163 -1.53 -1.28 15.65
CA ILE A 163 -1.41 -2.07 14.42
C ILE A 163 -0.67 -3.39 14.70
N LEU A 164 0.49 -3.36 15.34
CA LEU A 164 1.29 -4.55 15.60
C LEU A 164 0.58 -5.55 16.52
N ASN A 165 -0.22 -5.07 17.48
CA ASN A 165 -1.08 -5.93 18.28
C ASN A 165 -2.13 -6.65 17.42
N TYR A 166 -2.76 -5.94 16.50
CA TYR A 166 -3.69 -6.53 15.54
C TYR A 166 -3.01 -7.54 14.61
N VAL A 167 -1.87 -7.17 14.02
CA VAL A 167 -1.10 -8.07 13.14
C VAL A 167 -0.66 -9.32 13.88
N TYR A 168 -0.19 -9.20 15.13
CA TYR A 168 0.23 -10.35 15.93
C TYR A 168 -0.90 -11.37 16.14
N ASP A 169 -2.09 -10.91 16.55
CA ASP A 169 -3.22 -11.79 16.83
C ASP A 169 -3.70 -12.50 15.56
N VAL A 170 -3.79 -11.76 14.45
CA VAL A 170 -4.12 -12.32 13.12
C VAL A 170 -3.06 -13.33 12.67
N ALA A 171 -1.78 -12.97 12.75
CA ALA A 171 -0.68 -13.84 12.33
C ALA A 171 -0.61 -15.13 13.17
N LEU A 172 -0.81 -15.03 14.49
CA LEU A 172 -0.82 -16.19 15.38
C LEU A 172 -2.00 -17.11 15.06
N TYR A 173 -3.20 -16.56 14.84
CA TYR A 173 -4.36 -17.34 14.46
C TYR A 173 -4.17 -18.07 13.13
N LEU A 174 -3.72 -17.37 12.09
CA LEU A 174 -3.46 -17.95 10.77
C LEU A 174 -2.33 -18.99 10.84
N ASN A 175 -1.30 -18.76 11.66
CA ASN A 175 -0.25 -19.74 11.93
C ASN A 175 -0.81 -21.03 12.55
N GLN A 176 -1.88 -20.95 13.33
CA GLN A 176 -2.47 -22.06 14.08
C GLN A 176 -3.58 -22.84 13.34
N LEU A 177 -4.02 -22.38 12.17
CA LEU A 177 -5.00 -23.13 11.35
C LEU A 177 -4.52 -24.57 11.08
N ASP A 178 -5.43 -25.53 10.99
CA ASP A 178 -5.03 -26.91 10.64
C ASP A 178 -4.51 -26.99 9.20
N GLU A 179 -5.22 -26.37 8.27
CA GLU A 179 -4.85 -26.27 6.86
C GLU A 179 -4.28 -24.89 6.54
N LYS A 180 -3.38 -24.81 5.55
CA LYS A 180 -2.90 -23.49 5.08
C LYS A 180 -4.04 -22.74 4.38
N PRO A 181 -4.08 -21.40 4.44
CA PRO A 181 -5.01 -20.61 3.64
C PRO A 181 -4.99 -21.02 2.17
N VAL A 182 -6.17 -21.16 1.57
CA VAL A 182 -6.31 -21.46 0.15
C VAL A 182 -6.05 -20.18 -0.63
N PHE A 183 -5.18 -20.26 -1.64
CA PHE A 183 -4.93 -19.16 -2.57
C PHE A 183 -6.11 -18.99 -3.53
N VAL A 184 -6.50 -17.74 -3.74
CA VAL A 184 -7.43 -17.31 -4.78
C VAL A 184 -6.79 -16.15 -5.53
N GLU A 185 -6.87 -16.18 -6.86
CA GLU A 185 -6.43 -15.04 -7.66
C GLU A 185 -7.39 -13.85 -7.46
N ALA A 186 -6.85 -12.72 -7.05
CA ALA A 186 -7.57 -11.48 -6.78
C ALA A 186 -6.84 -10.30 -7.42
N GLY A 187 -7.30 -9.88 -8.60
CA GLY A 187 -6.68 -8.80 -9.37
C GLY A 187 -5.53 -9.29 -10.29
N PRO A 188 -4.95 -8.38 -11.08
CA PRO A 188 -3.93 -8.72 -12.07
C PRO A 188 -2.63 -9.19 -11.41
N LYS A 189 -1.92 -10.17 -11.99
CA LYS A 189 -0.58 -10.61 -11.54
C LYS A 189 0.57 -9.91 -12.25
N GLU A 190 0.29 -9.21 -13.32
CA GLU A 190 1.29 -8.46 -14.05
C GLU A 190 1.12 -6.98 -13.76
N GLN A 191 2.25 -6.29 -13.57
CA GLN A 191 2.28 -4.85 -13.85
C GLN A 191 1.91 -4.72 -15.32
N GLU A 192 0.86 -3.99 -15.69
CA GLU A 192 0.68 -3.62 -17.09
C GLU A 192 2.01 -3.04 -17.58
N SER A 193 2.62 -3.73 -18.55
CA SER A 193 4.04 -3.62 -18.94
C SER A 193 4.39 -2.33 -19.67
N SER A 194 3.71 -1.26 -19.33
CA SER A 194 4.18 0.06 -19.68
C SER A 194 5.03 0.55 -18.50
N ARG A 195 6.35 0.46 -18.63
CA ARG A 195 7.28 1.40 -17.99
C ARG A 195 6.95 2.78 -18.53
N ARG A 196 5.80 3.32 -18.13
CA ARG A 196 5.36 4.65 -18.48
C ARG A 196 6.14 5.57 -17.55
N SER A 197 7.30 6.04 -18.02
CA SER A 197 7.94 7.17 -17.36
C SER A 197 6.98 8.35 -17.48
N PHE A 198 6.43 8.77 -16.36
CA PHE A 198 5.53 9.91 -16.33
C PHE A 198 6.33 11.17 -16.66
N LYS A 199 6.01 11.80 -17.78
CA LYS A 199 6.62 13.10 -18.15
C LYS A 199 6.05 14.25 -17.34
N VAL A 200 4.91 14.03 -16.70
CA VAL A 200 4.10 15.01 -15.98
C VAL A 200 3.65 14.43 -14.65
N THR A 201 3.27 15.31 -13.73
CA THR A 201 2.57 14.93 -12.51
C THR A 201 1.43 15.90 -12.29
N PHE A 202 0.28 15.43 -11.80
CA PHE A 202 -0.75 16.36 -11.33
C PHE A 202 -0.36 16.93 -9.96
N GLY A 203 0.54 16.27 -9.22
CA GLY A 203 0.81 16.61 -7.83
C GLY A 203 -0.36 16.24 -6.92
N VAL A 204 -1.14 15.21 -7.24
CA VAL A 204 -2.12 14.63 -6.31
C VAL A 204 -1.44 13.62 -5.39
N ILE A 205 -2.00 13.46 -4.20
CA ILE A 205 -1.62 12.43 -3.24
C ILE A 205 -2.77 11.42 -3.23
N PRO A 206 -2.62 10.24 -3.84
CA PRO A 206 -3.70 9.26 -3.89
C PRO A 206 -4.11 8.74 -2.52
N SER A 207 -5.41 8.52 -2.32
CA SER A 207 -5.98 7.79 -1.18
C SER A 207 -5.93 6.29 -1.47
N TYR A 208 -4.75 5.71 -1.25
CA TYR A 208 -4.58 4.26 -1.29
C TYR A 208 -5.45 3.64 -0.20
N GLY A 209 -6.38 2.76 -0.57
CA GLY A 209 -7.38 2.19 0.34
C GLY A 209 -8.77 2.82 0.25
N SER A 210 -9.00 3.76 -0.67
CA SER A 210 -10.37 4.12 -1.04
C SER A 210 -11.07 2.95 -1.74
N SER A 211 -12.33 2.70 -1.39
CA SER A 211 -13.22 1.81 -2.13
C SER A 211 -14.11 2.57 -3.14
N ALA A 212 -13.85 3.86 -3.35
CA ALA A 212 -14.64 4.68 -4.26
C ALA A 212 -14.38 4.29 -5.72
N ALA A 213 -15.41 4.39 -6.57
CA ALA A 213 -15.23 4.27 -8.01
C ALA A 213 -14.55 5.54 -8.56
N GLY A 214 -13.25 5.46 -8.78
CA GLY A 214 -12.35 6.54 -9.19
C GLY A 214 -11.09 6.63 -8.33
N LEU A 215 -10.26 7.64 -8.59
CA LEU A 215 -9.10 7.94 -7.75
C LEU A 215 -9.47 8.99 -6.71
N GLU A 216 -9.80 8.55 -5.49
CA GLU A 216 -9.86 9.46 -4.34
C GLU A 216 -8.46 9.98 -4.00
N ILE A 217 -8.36 11.25 -3.61
CA ILE A 217 -7.09 11.88 -3.22
C ILE A 217 -7.11 12.31 -1.75
N ASP A 218 -6.05 11.99 -1.02
CA ASP A 218 -5.82 12.45 0.36
C ASP A 218 -5.28 13.89 0.41
N GLY A 219 -4.90 14.44 -0.74
CA GLY A 219 -4.55 15.85 -0.88
C GLY A 219 -3.82 16.18 -2.17
N THR A 220 -3.25 17.38 -2.20
CA THR A 220 -2.43 17.89 -3.31
C THR A 220 -1.10 18.41 -2.79
N LYS A 221 -0.09 18.36 -3.66
CA LYS A 221 1.23 18.90 -3.40
C LYS A 221 1.17 20.42 -3.54
N LYS A 222 1.64 21.13 -2.52
CA LYS A 222 1.69 22.59 -2.51
C LYS A 222 2.44 23.15 -3.72
N GLY A 223 1.83 24.11 -4.42
CA GLY A 223 2.29 24.72 -5.66
C GLY A 223 2.19 23.83 -6.89
N GLY A 224 1.61 22.63 -6.78
CA GLY A 224 1.48 21.67 -7.88
C GLY A 224 0.27 21.96 -8.78
N PRO A 225 0.22 21.37 -10.00
CA PRO A 225 -0.88 21.57 -10.94
C PRO A 225 -2.28 21.33 -10.36
N ALA A 226 -2.44 20.28 -9.56
CA ALA A 226 -3.70 19.93 -8.92
C ALA A 226 -4.16 20.98 -7.89
N GLU A 227 -3.25 21.49 -7.05
CA GLU A 227 -3.59 22.55 -6.09
C GLU A 227 -3.99 23.84 -6.82
N ILE A 228 -3.22 24.22 -7.85
CA ILE A 228 -3.48 25.42 -8.66
C ILE A 228 -4.84 25.34 -9.36
N ALA A 229 -5.20 24.15 -9.86
CA ALA A 229 -6.49 23.90 -10.48
C ALA A 229 -7.65 23.75 -9.48
N GLY A 230 -7.36 23.74 -8.18
CA GLY A 230 -8.36 23.72 -7.11
C GLY A 230 -8.85 22.33 -6.70
N LEU A 231 -8.05 21.27 -6.93
CA LEU A 231 -8.31 19.95 -6.36
C LEU A 231 -8.06 19.96 -4.85
N GLN A 232 -8.87 19.20 -4.12
CA GLN A 232 -8.94 19.20 -2.65
C GLN A 232 -8.92 17.77 -2.08
N LYS A 233 -8.60 17.63 -0.79
CA LYS A 233 -8.73 16.36 -0.07
C LYS A 233 -10.17 15.82 -0.23
N SER A 234 -10.29 14.51 -0.45
CA SER A 234 -11.54 13.77 -0.69
C SER A 234 -12.22 14.04 -2.04
N ASP A 235 -11.58 14.76 -2.96
CA ASP A 235 -12.02 14.72 -4.37
C ASP A 235 -11.79 13.31 -4.93
N ILE A 236 -12.76 12.80 -5.70
CA ILE A 236 -12.63 11.54 -6.45
C ILE A 236 -12.49 11.88 -7.92
N ILE A 237 -11.30 11.68 -8.48
CA ILE A 237 -11.05 11.85 -9.91
C ILE A 237 -11.70 10.69 -10.66
N VAL A 238 -12.69 11.01 -11.50
CA VAL A 238 -13.48 10.02 -12.25
C VAL A 238 -13.24 10.07 -13.75
N ALA A 239 -12.57 11.12 -14.27
CA ALA A 239 -12.10 11.14 -15.64
C ALA A 239 -10.94 12.14 -15.87
N ILE A 240 -10.10 11.85 -16.87
CA ILE A 240 -9.14 12.80 -17.46
C ILE A 240 -9.39 12.86 -18.97
N ASP A 241 -9.58 14.07 -19.52
CA ASP A 241 -9.93 14.34 -20.92
C ASP A 241 -11.10 13.47 -21.43
N GLY A 242 -12.10 13.23 -20.57
CA GLY A 242 -13.27 12.40 -20.85
C GLY A 242 -13.03 10.88 -20.77
N GLY A 243 -11.80 10.43 -20.55
CA GLY A 243 -11.49 9.03 -20.28
C GLY A 243 -11.76 8.66 -18.82
N GLU A 244 -12.59 7.64 -18.61
CA GLU A 244 -13.06 7.18 -17.29
C GLU A 244 -11.95 6.63 -16.37
N ILE A 245 -11.89 7.07 -15.12
CA ILE A 245 -10.98 6.55 -14.10
C ILE A 245 -11.79 5.77 -13.08
N LYS A 246 -11.47 4.48 -12.91
CA LYS A 246 -12.11 3.61 -11.92
C LYS A 246 -11.24 3.36 -10.70
N ASP A 247 -9.93 3.43 -10.88
CA ASP A 247 -8.93 3.17 -9.86
C ASP A 247 -7.63 3.93 -10.14
N ILE A 248 -6.62 3.69 -9.31
CA ILE A 248 -5.31 4.32 -9.46
C ILE A 248 -4.56 3.88 -10.74
N TYR A 249 -4.78 2.65 -11.22
CA TYR A 249 -4.11 2.15 -12.42
C TYR A 249 -4.65 2.84 -13.67
N ASP A 250 -5.97 3.07 -13.73
CA ASP A 250 -6.60 3.88 -14.78
C ASP A 250 -6.08 5.32 -14.81
N TYR A 251 -5.84 5.91 -13.63
CA TYR A 251 -5.24 7.23 -13.50
C TYR A 251 -3.79 7.22 -14.02
N MET A 252 -2.99 6.24 -13.59
CA MET A 252 -1.61 6.05 -14.04
C MET A 252 -1.53 5.77 -15.54
N TYR A 253 -2.45 5.01 -16.11
CA TYR A 253 -2.52 4.80 -17.55
C TYR A 253 -2.65 6.15 -18.25
N ARG A 254 -3.63 6.96 -17.86
CA ARG A 254 -3.92 8.24 -18.52
C ARG A 254 -2.81 9.26 -18.33
N LEU A 255 -2.32 9.41 -17.09
CA LEU A 255 -1.29 10.38 -16.75
C LEU A 255 -0.04 10.25 -17.64
N ALA A 256 0.28 9.04 -18.06
CA ALA A 256 1.45 8.79 -18.88
C ALA A 256 1.29 9.05 -20.38
N GLU A 257 0.07 9.23 -20.87
CA GLU A 257 -0.18 9.69 -22.24
C GLU A 257 -0.01 11.21 -22.37
N LEU A 258 0.02 11.92 -21.24
CA LEU A 258 0.06 13.38 -21.15
C LEU A 258 1.47 13.96 -21.28
N LYS A 259 1.55 15.24 -21.68
CA LYS A 259 2.81 15.95 -21.99
C LYS A 259 2.95 17.22 -21.15
N VAL A 260 4.19 17.59 -20.85
CA VAL A 260 4.51 18.88 -20.19
C VAL A 260 3.97 20.03 -21.03
N GLY A 261 3.33 21.01 -20.37
CA GLY A 261 2.70 22.16 -21.02
C GLY A 261 1.30 21.88 -21.58
N GLN A 262 0.77 20.67 -21.43
CA GLN A 262 -0.60 20.35 -21.84
C GLN A 262 -1.61 20.86 -20.80
N GLU A 263 -2.69 21.48 -21.27
CA GLU A 263 -3.91 21.69 -20.47
C GLU A 263 -4.77 20.43 -20.59
N VAL A 264 -5.22 19.88 -19.46
CA VAL A 264 -6.08 18.70 -19.40
C VAL A 264 -7.33 19.00 -18.59
N SER A 265 -8.45 18.41 -19.02
CA SER A 265 -9.69 18.45 -18.27
C SER A 265 -9.75 17.28 -17.30
N VAL A 266 -10.10 17.54 -16.05
CA VAL A 266 -10.18 16.55 -14.98
C VAL A 266 -11.56 16.62 -14.35
N THR A 267 -12.33 15.55 -14.52
CA THR A 267 -13.65 15.44 -13.89
C THR A 267 -13.49 14.84 -12.50
N VAL A 268 -13.99 15.55 -11.49
CA VAL A 268 -13.94 15.12 -10.09
C VAL A 268 -15.33 15.09 -9.47
N LYS A 269 -15.58 14.13 -8.59
CA LYS A 269 -16.71 14.16 -7.65
C LYS A 269 -16.24 14.76 -6.34
N ARG A 270 -16.94 15.81 -5.89
CA ARG A 270 -16.71 16.48 -4.60
C ARG A 270 -18.01 16.43 -3.81
N GLY A 271 -18.12 15.47 -2.90
CA GLY A 271 -19.41 15.12 -2.29
C GLY A 271 -20.41 14.67 -3.37
N GLU A 272 -21.56 15.34 -3.45
CA GLU A 272 -22.61 15.06 -4.44
C GLU A 272 -22.41 15.80 -5.78
N GLU A 273 -21.49 16.76 -5.83
CA GLU A 273 -21.26 17.58 -7.03
C GLU A 273 -20.23 16.92 -7.96
N THR A 274 -20.46 17.04 -9.26
CA THR A 274 -19.47 16.70 -10.29
C THR A 274 -18.92 17.99 -10.88
N LEU A 275 -17.60 18.17 -10.79
CA LEU A 275 -16.89 19.34 -11.25
C LEU A 275 -15.93 18.95 -12.38
N GLU A 276 -15.71 19.88 -13.31
CA GLU A 276 -14.70 19.76 -14.35
C GLU A 276 -13.64 20.84 -14.14
N LEU A 277 -12.42 20.41 -13.83
CA LEU A 277 -11.29 21.28 -13.51
C LEU A 277 -10.25 21.21 -14.63
N LYS A 278 -9.64 22.35 -14.96
CA LYS A 278 -8.57 22.41 -15.95
C LYS A 278 -7.22 22.45 -15.26
N LEU A 279 -6.38 21.45 -15.52
CA LEU A 279 -5.01 21.38 -14.99
C LEU A 279 -4.02 21.73 -16.10
N GLN A 280 -3.05 22.58 -15.75
CA GLN A 280 -1.92 22.89 -16.60
C GLN A 280 -0.70 22.08 -16.11
N LEU A 281 -0.19 21.20 -16.96
CA LEU A 281 0.89 20.23 -16.64
C LEU A 281 2.30 20.73 -16.98
#